data_AF-A0A1X6NTH1-F1
#
_entry.id   AF-A0A1X6NTH1-F1
#
_cell.length_a   1.000
_cell.length_b   1.000
_cell.length_c   1.000
_cell.angle_alpha   90.00
_cell.angle_beta   90.00
_cell.angle_gamma   90.00
#
_symmetry.space_group_name_H-M   'P 1'
#
loop_
_entity.id
_entity.type
_entity.pdbx_description
1 polymer ?
#
loop_
_entity_poly.entity_id
_entity_poly.type
_entity_poly.pdbx_seq_one_letter_code
_entity_poly.pdbx_strand_id
1 'polypeptide(L)'
;MLLTDVTGSMGSAIATVRAEMTALMDARGAVSTTARFGVASYRDESEFGFRLNQPLTANCTAVQTAVDSADLHASGGEDALEANLVALHALATDARVRWSPDAWRLVAWFGDVPGHEPSCPAPGVRHMRSSVLAALRAARISVIGVSLAGGLDRPFGPATGNSWGSCTPPSGGDAIAAGQGTSLTDGTLGIVAKRISWTVRRKQSRFCHR
;
A
#
# COMPACT_ATOMS: atom_id res chain seq x y z
N MET A 1 -6.48 2.41 -6.32
CA MET A 1 -5.00 2.41 -6.30
C MET A 1 -4.54 1.11 -5.67
N LEU A 2 -3.65 0.37 -6.33
CA LEU A 2 -2.92 -0.74 -5.73
C LEU A 2 -1.66 -0.17 -5.08
N LEU A 3 -1.46 -0.46 -3.79
CA LEU A 3 -0.23 -0.18 -3.06
C LEU A 3 0.33 -1.50 -2.59
N THR A 4 1.55 -1.83 -2.97
CA THR A 4 2.19 -3.07 -2.53
C THR A 4 3.55 -2.80 -1.93
N ASP A 5 3.77 -3.41 -0.78
CA ASP A 5 5.10 -3.71 -0.29
C ASP A 5 5.86 -4.54 -1.34
N VAL A 6 7.10 -4.15 -1.62
CA VAL A 6 7.98 -4.87 -2.56
C VAL A 6 9.31 -5.27 -1.91
N THR A 7 9.33 -5.48 -0.61
CA THR A 7 10.50 -6.06 0.09
C THR A 7 10.64 -7.56 -0.15
N GLY A 8 11.80 -8.10 0.24
CA GLY A 8 12.17 -9.49 -0.06
C GLY A 8 11.14 -10.53 0.39
N SER A 9 10.44 -10.30 1.50
CA SER A 9 9.42 -11.20 2.05
C SER A 9 8.17 -11.32 1.17
N MET A 10 7.91 -10.33 0.31
CA MET A 10 6.66 -10.18 -0.43
C MET A 10 6.59 -10.96 -1.75
N GLY A 11 7.60 -11.76 -2.10
CA GLY A 11 7.69 -12.42 -3.42
C GLY A 11 6.45 -13.20 -3.85
N SER A 12 5.86 -13.99 -2.95
CA SER A 12 4.62 -14.76 -3.23
C SER A 12 3.38 -13.87 -3.38
N ALA A 13 3.33 -12.78 -2.63
CA ALA A 13 2.26 -11.80 -2.66
C ALA A 13 2.25 -11.05 -4.00
N ILE A 14 3.43 -10.59 -4.44
CA ILE A 14 3.60 -9.87 -5.70
C ILE A 14 3.22 -10.76 -6.88
N ALA A 15 3.61 -12.05 -6.85
CA ALA A 15 3.19 -13.01 -7.87
C ALA A 15 1.65 -13.14 -7.93
N THR A 16 0.99 -13.14 -6.76
CA THR A 16 -0.48 -13.16 -6.68
C THR A 16 -1.10 -11.87 -7.22
N VAL A 17 -0.55 -10.71 -6.85
CA VAL A 17 -0.99 -9.40 -7.36
C VAL A 17 -0.92 -9.36 -8.89
N ARG A 18 0.19 -9.84 -9.48
CA ARG A 18 0.37 -9.94 -10.94
C ARG A 18 -0.69 -10.82 -11.58
N ALA A 19 -0.97 -11.99 -10.99
CA ALA A 19 -1.93 -12.95 -11.52
C ALA A 19 -3.40 -12.45 -11.47
N GLU A 20 -3.77 -11.72 -10.42
CA GLU A 20 -5.17 -11.37 -10.14
C GLU A 20 -5.56 -9.95 -10.58
N MET A 21 -4.59 -9.06 -10.87
CA MET A 21 -4.90 -7.66 -11.21
C MET A 21 -5.80 -7.53 -12.45
N THR A 22 -5.56 -8.33 -13.49
CA THR A 22 -6.41 -8.33 -14.70
C THR A 22 -7.85 -8.70 -14.33
N ALA A 23 -8.03 -9.75 -13.53
CA ALA A 23 -9.37 -10.20 -13.12
C ALA A 23 -10.09 -9.14 -12.27
N LEU A 24 -9.37 -8.42 -11.40
CA LEU A 24 -9.93 -7.32 -10.61
C LEU A 24 -10.38 -6.15 -11.49
N MET A 25 -9.55 -5.75 -12.47
CA MET A 25 -9.88 -4.68 -13.40
C MET A 25 -11.10 -5.07 -14.25
N ASP A 26 -11.15 -6.30 -14.76
CA ASP A 26 -12.28 -6.80 -15.56
C ASP A 26 -13.57 -6.85 -14.75
N ALA A 27 -13.53 -7.42 -13.54
CA ALA A 27 -14.70 -7.51 -12.66
C ALA A 27 -15.26 -6.13 -12.30
N ARG A 28 -14.39 -5.15 -12.08
CA ARG A 28 -14.82 -3.78 -11.79
C ARG A 28 -15.29 -3.05 -13.05
N GLY A 29 -14.66 -3.27 -14.19
CA GLY A 29 -15.09 -2.73 -15.49
C GLY A 29 -16.50 -3.17 -15.86
N ALA A 30 -16.90 -4.39 -15.47
CA ALA A 30 -18.26 -4.90 -15.68
C ALA A 30 -19.36 -4.11 -14.92
N VAL A 31 -19.00 -3.37 -13.87
CA VAL A 31 -19.96 -2.62 -13.04
C VAL A 31 -19.72 -1.11 -13.04
N SER A 32 -18.60 -0.63 -13.60
CA SER A 32 -18.23 0.78 -13.60
C SER A 32 -17.27 1.11 -14.76
N THR A 33 -17.77 1.86 -15.74
CA THR A 33 -16.99 2.31 -16.91
C THR A 33 -16.11 3.53 -16.63
N THR A 34 -16.26 4.15 -15.47
CA THR A 34 -15.49 5.33 -15.03
C THR A 34 -14.38 4.99 -14.04
N ALA A 35 -14.23 3.71 -13.69
CA ALA A 35 -13.18 3.25 -12.79
C ALA A 35 -11.80 3.57 -13.36
N ARG A 36 -10.90 4.03 -12.47
CA ARG A 36 -9.49 4.26 -12.79
C ARG A 36 -8.62 3.45 -11.85
N PHE A 37 -7.55 2.89 -12.39
CA PHE A 37 -6.60 2.07 -11.67
C PHE A 37 -5.21 2.66 -11.76
N GLY A 38 -4.38 2.33 -10.79
CA GLY A 38 -3.02 2.83 -10.66
C GLY A 38 -2.25 1.89 -9.74
N VAL A 39 -0.93 1.99 -9.80
CA VAL A 39 0.01 1.11 -9.09
C VAL A 39 1.04 1.98 -8.39
N ALA A 40 1.27 1.70 -7.13
CA ALA A 40 2.35 2.26 -6.34
C ALA A 40 3.00 1.14 -5.52
N SER A 41 4.25 1.36 -5.14
CA SER A 41 4.99 0.48 -4.26
C SER A 41 5.77 1.22 -3.18
N TYR A 42 6.18 0.49 -2.17
CA TYR A 42 7.11 0.96 -1.14
C TYR A 42 8.04 -0.18 -0.73
N ARG A 43 9.17 0.18 -0.12
CA ARG A 43 10.07 -0.72 0.60
C ARG A 43 10.38 -0.10 1.95
N ASP A 44 11.62 -0.17 2.36
CA ASP A 44 12.20 0.57 3.46
C ASP A 44 12.44 2.05 3.12
N GLU A 45 12.56 2.87 4.16
CA GLU A 45 12.94 4.27 4.07
C GLU A 45 14.42 4.46 3.69
N SER A 46 15.30 3.47 3.89
CA SER A 46 16.68 3.50 3.33
C SER A 46 16.72 3.41 1.81
N GLU A 47 15.70 2.80 1.21
CA GLU A 47 15.63 2.61 -0.23
C GLU A 47 14.68 3.63 -0.88
N PHE A 48 13.39 3.43 -0.70
CA PHE A 48 12.36 4.37 -1.11
C PHE A 48 11.08 4.13 -0.32
N GLY A 49 10.61 5.19 0.34
CA GLY A 49 9.35 5.11 1.08
C GLY A 49 8.10 5.14 0.21
N PHE A 50 8.21 5.60 -1.04
CA PHE A 50 7.10 5.62 -1.99
C PHE A 50 7.61 5.70 -3.43
N ARG A 51 7.03 4.85 -4.29
CA ARG A 51 7.20 4.93 -5.74
C ARG A 51 5.84 4.86 -6.41
N LEU A 52 5.53 5.86 -7.22
CA LEU A 52 4.33 5.84 -8.06
C LEU A 52 4.67 5.18 -9.41
N ASN A 53 4.35 3.89 -9.56
CA ASN A 53 4.65 3.14 -10.79
C ASN A 53 3.70 3.53 -11.93
N GLN A 54 2.42 3.76 -11.62
CA GLN A 54 1.40 4.17 -12.60
C GLN A 54 0.36 5.07 -11.93
N PRO A 55 0.27 6.36 -12.31
CA PRO A 55 -0.83 7.24 -11.92
C PRO A 55 -2.20 6.66 -12.28
N LEU A 56 -3.24 7.10 -11.57
CA LEU A 56 -4.62 6.66 -11.85
C LEU A 56 -5.01 6.98 -13.30
N THR A 57 -5.38 5.94 -14.04
CA THR A 57 -5.75 6.01 -15.46
C THR A 57 -6.89 5.03 -15.77
N ALA A 58 -7.63 5.29 -16.85
CA ALA A 58 -8.58 4.35 -17.42
C ALA A 58 -7.92 3.36 -18.39
N ASN A 59 -6.63 3.55 -18.72
CA ASN A 59 -5.88 2.67 -19.61
C ASN A 59 -5.43 1.41 -18.84
N CYS A 60 -6.24 0.34 -18.92
CA CYS A 60 -5.93 -0.93 -18.26
C CYS A 60 -4.62 -1.57 -18.75
N THR A 61 -4.24 -1.37 -20.02
CA THR A 61 -2.96 -1.86 -20.55
C THR A 61 -1.79 -1.19 -19.84
N ALA A 62 -1.84 0.13 -19.62
CA ALA A 62 -0.79 0.83 -18.90
C ALA A 62 -0.66 0.34 -17.44
N VAL A 63 -1.79 0.04 -16.81
CA VAL A 63 -1.83 -0.51 -15.44
C VAL A 63 -1.26 -1.92 -15.40
N GLN A 64 -1.63 -2.78 -16.36
CA GLN A 64 -1.09 -4.13 -16.47
C GLN A 64 0.43 -4.11 -16.70
N THR A 65 0.91 -3.27 -17.63
CA THR A 65 2.35 -3.08 -17.86
C THR A 65 3.08 -2.64 -16.60
N ALA A 66 2.50 -1.77 -15.78
CA ALA A 66 3.10 -1.34 -14.53
C ALA A 66 3.17 -2.48 -13.49
N VAL A 67 2.13 -3.31 -13.40
CA VAL A 67 2.13 -4.50 -12.53
C VAL A 67 3.14 -5.55 -12.99
N ASP A 68 3.28 -5.74 -14.30
CA ASP A 68 4.22 -6.71 -14.87
C ASP A 68 5.66 -6.19 -14.94
N SER A 69 5.86 -4.87 -14.73
CA SER A 69 7.16 -4.23 -14.81
C SER A 69 8.19 -4.88 -13.87
N ALA A 70 9.46 -4.80 -14.28
CA ALA A 70 10.56 -5.25 -13.42
C ALA A 70 10.64 -4.42 -12.12
N ASP A 71 10.07 -3.22 -12.05
CA ASP A 71 10.07 -2.39 -10.84
C ASP A 71 9.19 -2.96 -9.71
N LEU A 72 8.23 -3.81 -10.04
CA LEU A 72 7.35 -4.46 -9.06
C LEU A 72 7.90 -5.85 -8.68
N HIS A 73 9.09 -5.91 -8.10
CA HIS A 73 9.74 -7.16 -7.66
C HIS A 73 10.17 -7.10 -6.19
N ALA A 74 10.09 -8.24 -5.52
CA ALA A 74 10.55 -8.41 -4.14
C ALA A 74 12.07 -8.27 -4.07
N SER A 75 12.54 -7.29 -3.30
CA SER A 75 13.96 -7.08 -2.98
C SER A 75 14.08 -6.04 -1.86
N GLY A 76 15.18 -6.03 -1.12
CA GLY A 76 15.40 -5.04 -0.06
C GLY A 76 14.55 -5.28 1.18
N GLY A 77 14.33 -4.22 1.97
CA GLY A 77 13.77 -4.29 3.34
C GLY A 77 14.88 -4.55 4.35
N GLU A 78 15.81 -3.60 4.50
CA GLU A 78 17.05 -3.78 5.25
C GLU A 78 16.82 -4.19 6.71
N ASP A 79 15.75 -3.69 7.33
CA ASP A 79 15.23 -4.20 8.59
C ASP A 79 13.86 -4.89 8.44
N ALA A 80 13.20 -5.18 9.56
CA ALA A 80 11.92 -5.90 9.52
C ALA A 80 10.69 -4.99 9.41
N LEU A 81 10.88 -3.68 9.46
CA LEU A 81 9.84 -2.66 9.39
C LEU A 81 9.92 -1.97 8.04
N GLU A 82 8.81 -1.40 7.58
CA GLU A 82 8.75 -0.89 6.21
C GLU A 82 8.24 0.55 6.16
N ALA A 83 8.33 1.21 5.01
CA ALA A 83 7.95 2.61 4.86
C ALA A 83 6.45 2.82 4.56
N ASN A 84 5.57 1.96 5.08
CA ASN A 84 4.15 1.98 4.73
C ASN A 84 3.46 3.33 5.07
N LEU A 85 3.87 4.00 6.14
CA LEU A 85 3.33 5.28 6.57
C LEU A 85 3.71 6.39 5.60
N VAL A 86 4.94 6.36 5.07
CA VAL A 86 5.41 7.26 4.00
C VAL A 86 4.56 7.06 2.75
N ALA A 87 4.35 5.81 2.34
CA ALA A 87 3.62 5.47 1.14
C ALA A 87 2.14 5.89 1.20
N LEU A 88 1.46 5.58 2.31
CA LEU A 88 0.06 5.94 2.53
C LEU A 88 -0.12 7.46 2.63
N HIS A 89 0.81 8.17 3.28
CA HIS A 89 0.80 9.63 3.31
C HIS A 89 1.00 10.23 1.90
N ALA A 90 1.94 9.68 1.12
CA ALA A 90 2.18 10.11 -0.25
C ALA A 90 0.94 9.89 -1.13
N LEU A 91 0.23 8.76 -0.99
CA LEU A 91 -1.03 8.54 -1.70
C LEU A 91 -2.11 9.57 -1.38
N ALA A 92 -2.11 10.13 -0.17
CA ALA A 92 -3.05 11.16 0.24
C ALA A 92 -2.68 12.57 -0.25
N THR A 93 -1.39 12.85 -0.46
CA THR A 93 -0.87 14.21 -0.63
C THR A 93 -0.20 14.49 -1.98
N ASP A 94 0.29 13.46 -2.68
CA ASP A 94 0.96 13.61 -3.96
C ASP A 94 -0.03 13.79 -5.12
N ALA A 95 -0.05 15.00 -5.69
CA ALA A 95 -0.91 15.34 -6.82
C ALA A 95 -0.69 14.46 -8.07
N ARG A 96 0.50 13.85 -8.21
CA ARG A 96 0.82 12.94 -9.33
C ARG A 96 -0.02 11.67 -9.32
N VAL A 97 -0.59 11.29 -8.17
CA VAL A 97 -1.52 10.15 -8.05
C VAL A 97 -2.79 10.37 -8.88
N ARG A 98 -3.21 11.63 -9.06
CA ARG A 98 -4.35 12.05 -9.90
C ARG A 98 -5.70 11.47 -9.45
N TRP A 99 -5.96 11.50 -8.14
CA TRP A 99 -7.30 11.23 -7.63
C TRP A 99 -8.33 12.17 -8.27
N SER A 100 -9.45 11.62 -8.75
CA SER A 100 -10.54 12.47 -9.23
C SER A 100 -11.22 13.15 -8.03
N PRO A 101 -11.63 14.43 -8.15
CA PRO A 101 -12.26 15.17 -7.05
C PRO A 101 -13.47 14.44 -6.45
N ASP A 102 -14.36 13.91 -7.30
CA ASP A 102 -15.63 13.30 -6.89
C ASP A 102 -15.59 11.77 -6.78
N ALA A 103 -14.43 11.15 -6.94
CA ALA A 103 -14.32 9.71 -6.86
C ALA A 103 -14.54 9.18 -5.44
N TRP A 104 -15.03 7.94 -5.36
CA TRP A 104 -14.75 7.07 -4.22
C TRP A 104 -13.32 6.55 -4.35
N ARG A 105 -12.48 6.88 -3.38
CA ARG A 105 -11.03 6.65 -3.45
C ARG A 105 -10.68 5.44 -2.60
N LEU A 106 -10.26 4.37 -3.25
CA LEU A 106 -9.87 3.13 -2.60
C LEU A 106 -8.39 2.83 -2.81
N VAL A 107 -7.70 2.47 -1.73
CA VAL A 107 -6.35 1.92 -1.74
C VAL A 107 -6.42 0.47 -1.31
N ALA A 108 -6.02 -0.45 -2.18
CA ALA A 108 -5.76 -1.84 -1.82
C ALA A 108 -4.28 -1.94 -1.41
N TRP A 109 -4.02 -2.11 -0.13
CA TRP A 109 -2.69 -2.07 0.47
C TRP A 109 -2.24 -3.47 0.87
N PHE A 110 -1.17 -3.97 0.26
CA PHE A 110 -0.57 -5.28 0.53
C PHE A 110 0.72 -5.12 1.32
N GLY A 111 0.87 -5.88 2.41
CA GLY A 111 2.09 -5.93 3.22
C GLY A 111 2.04 -7.05 4.27
N ASP A 112 3.18 -7.38 4.87
CA ASP A 112 3.36 -8.49 5.81
C ASP A 112 4.05 -8.11 7.12
N VAL A 113 4.35 -6.83 7.32
CA VAL A 113 4.90 -6.26 8.56
C VAL A 113 4.38 -4.84 8.79
N PRO A 114 4.33 -4.35 10.05
CA PRO A 114 4.05 -2.93 10.28
C PRO A 114 5.20 -2.08 9.75
N GLY A 115 4.95 -0.79 9.64
CA GLY A 115 5.93 0.18 9.18
C GLY A 115 6.57 0.91 10.33
N HIS A 116 7.71 1.53 10.02
CA HIS A 116 8.40 2.46 10.90
C HIS A 116 7.42 3.46 11.53
N GLU A 117 7.59 3.71 12.82
CA GLU A 117 6.74 4.65 13.54
C GLU A 117 7.50 5.27 14.72
N PRO A 118 7.92 6.55 14.62
CA PRO A 118 7.72 7.43 13.48
C PRO A 118 8.47 7.01 12.21
N SER A 119 7.85 7.26 11.06
CA SER A 119 8.54 7.37 9.77
C SER A 119 9.04 8.80 9.56
N CYS A 120 10.26 8.99 9.01
CA CYS A 120 10.84 10.31 8.78
C CYS A 120 11.55 10.40 7.42
N PRO A 121 10.77 10.50 6.32
CA PRO A 121 11.31 10.44 4.97
C PRO A 121 12.16 11.66 4.58
N ALA A 122 12.09 12.75 5.35
CA ALA A 122 12.89 13.95 5.16
C ALA A 122 13.07 14.72 6.48
N PRO A 123 14.13 15.53 6.64
CA PRO A 123 14.34 16.34 7.83
C PRO A 123 13.12 17.21 8.16
N GLY A 124 12.64 17.13 9.41
CA GLY A 124 11.46 17.87 9.87
C GLY A 124 10.11 17.27 9.45
N VAL A 125 10.10 16.19 8.66
CA VAL A 125 8.87 15.45 8.31
C VAL A 125 8.78 14.21 9.19
N ARG A 126 7.66 14.06 9.90
CA ARG A 126 7.41 12.94 10.80
C ARG A 126 6.01 12.38 10.58
N HIS A 127 5.91 11.09 10.33
CA HIS A 127 4.65 10.39 10.15
C HIS A 127 4.42 9.42 11.30
N MET A 128 3.30 9.62 11.97
CA MET A 128 2.69 8.70 12.91
C MET A 128 1.45 8.10 12.26
N ARG A 129 0.98 6.92 12.70
CA ARG A 129 -0.26 6.34 12.16
C ARG A 129 -1.43 7.31 12.30
N SER A 130 -1.46 8.14 13.35
CA SER A 130 -2.47 9.17 13.57
C SER A 130 -2.41 10.30 12.54
N SER A 131 -1.22 10.80 12.19
CA SER A 131 -1.07 11.86 11.18
C SER A 131 -1.37 11.33 9.77
N VAL A 132 -0.96 10.09 9.47
CA VAL A 132 -1.27 9.43 8.20
C VAL A 132 -2.77 9.19 8.07
N LEU A 133 -3.43 8.71 9.13
CA LEU A 133 -4.88 8.55 9.17
C LEU A 133 -5.60 9.88 8.92
N ALA A 134 -5.14 10.98 9.52
CA ALA A 134 -5.70 12.31 9.29
C ALA A 134 -5.56 12.73 7.81
N ALA A 135 -4.40 12.50 7.20
CA ALA A 135 -4.17 12.79 5.78
C ALA A 135 -5.08 11.95 4.87
N LEU A 136 -5.21 10.64 5.12
CA LEU A 136 -6.10 9.76 4.38
C LEU A 136 -7.56 10.22 4.49
N ARG A 137 -8.03 10.58 5.69
CA ARG A 137 -9.39 11.12 5.90
C ARG A 137 -9.61 12.43 5.16
N ALA A 138 -8.68 13.37 5.24
CA ALA A 138 -8.75 14.63 4.52
C ALA A 138 -8.81 14.42 3.00
N ALA A 139 -8.09 13.42 2.50
CA ALA A 139 -8.11 13.02 1.10
C ALA A 139 -9.31 12.15 0.71
N ARG A 140 -10.26 11.84 1.63
CA ARG A 140 -11.38 10.89 1.42
C ARG A 140 -10.92 9.51 0.92
N ILE A 141 -9.78 9.12 1.48
CA ILE A 141 -9.10 7.83 1.53
C ILE A 141 -9.90 6.67 2.15
N SER A 142 -10.29 5.59 1.46
CA SER A 142 -10.61 4.31 2.13
C SER A 142 -9.53 3.27 1.86
N VAL A 143 -8.95 2.70 2.92
CA VAL A 143 -7.85 1.73 2.82
C VAL A 143 -8.34 0.32 3.08
N ILE A 144 -8.13 -0.59 2.13
CA ILE A 144 -8.37 -2.02 2.26
C ILE A 144 -7.01 -2.68 2.47
N GLY A 145 -6.73 -3.13 3.69
CA GLY A 145 -5.48 -3.80 4.03
C GLY A 145 -5.56 -5.28 3.71
N VAL A 146 -4.63 -5.79 2.90
CA VAL A 146 -4.40 -7.20 2.66
C VAL A 146 -3.18 -7.61 3.45
N SER A 147 -3.44 -8.11 4.66
CA SER A 147 -2.41 -8.39 5.66
C SER A 147 -1.94 -9.84 5.53
N LEU A 148 -0.74 -10.03 4.97
CA LEU A 148 -0.15 -11.35 4.82
C LEU A 148 0.18 -11.92 6.21
N ALA A 149 -0.37 -13.10 6.50
CA ALA A 149 -0.27 -13.75 7.80
C ALA A 149 -0.63 -12.87 9.03
N GLY A 150 -1.43 -11.81 8.84
CA GLY A 150 -1.76 -10.84 9.89
C GLY A 150 -0.61 -9.86 10.24
N GLY A 151 0.40 -9.79 9.37
CA GLY A 151 1.65 -9.09 9.55
C GLY A 151 1.57 -7.60 9.85
N LEU A 152 0.72 -6.88 9.11
CA LEU A 152 0.50 -5.42 9.28
C LEU A 152 0.08 -4.99 10.70
N ASP A 153 -0.40 -5.92 11.53
CA ASP A 153 -0.81 -5.65 12.91
C ASP A 153 0.11 -6.26 13.96
N ARG A 154 1.19 -6.94 13.56
CA ARG A 154 2.11 -7.55 14.51
C ARG A 154 2.78 -6.46 15.34
N PRO A 155 2.89 -6.64 16.66
CA PRO A 155 3.74 -5.76 17.45
C PRO A 155 5.20 -6.02 17.07
N PHE A 156 6.01 -4.98 17.16
CA PHE A 156 7.46 -5.09 17.11
C PHE A 156 8.04 -4.59 18.43
N GLY A 157 8.96 -5.37 18.99
CA GLY A 157 9.66 -5.00 20.22
C GLY A 157 10.47 -3.70 20.04
N PRO A 158 11.04 -3.17 21.13
CA PRO A 158 11.93 -2.02 21.03
C PRO A 158 13.12 -2.39 20.14
N ALA A 159 13.13 -1.87 18.92
CA ALA A 159 14.28 -1.98 18.03
C ALA A 159 15.23 -0.83 18.34
N THR A 160 16.55 -1.06 18.25
CA THR A 160 17.53 0.02 18.15
C THR A 160 17.35 0.73 16.80
N GLY A 161 16.25 1.47 16.63
CA GLY A 161 15.93 2.17 15.39
C GLY A 161 14.58 1.84 14.74
N ASN A 162 13.48 1.65 15.50
CA ASN A 162 12.11 1.59 14.90
C ASN A 162 11.67 2.89 14.16
N SER A 163 12.57 3.87 14.11
CA SER A 163 12.50 5.02 13.23
C SER A 163 13.69 5.02 12.28
N TRP A 164 13.43 5.17 10.98
CA TRP A 164 14.49 5.28 9.99
C TRP A 164 14.97 6.73 9.79
N GLY A 165 16.22 6.88 9.35
CA GLY A 165 16.71 8.08 8.69
C GLY A 165 16.77 9.34 9.56
N SER A 166 16.02 10.37 9.17
CA SER A 166 16.18 11.76 9.63
C SER A 166 15.39 12.12 10.89
N CYS A 167 14.79 11.13 11.56
CA CYS A 167 13.96 11.38 12.73
C CYS A 167 14.72 12.14 13.82
N THR A 168 14.20 13.32 14.17
CA THR A 168 14.74 14.17 15.23
C THR A 168 13.61 14.63 16.15
N PRO A 169 13.58 14.18 17.42
CA PRO A 169 14.41 13.12 17.98
C PRO A 169 14.12 11.75 17.32
N PRO A 170 15.06 10.79 17.38
CA PRO A 170 14.76 9.41 17.00
C PRO A 170 13.65 8.85 17.90
N SER A 171 13.06 7.72 17.51
CA SER A 171 12.02 7.00 18.26
C SER A 171 12.37 6.62 19.71
N GLY A 172 13.60 6.83 20.17
CA GLY A 172 14.06 6.44 21.50
C GLY A 172 14.08 4.92 21.73
N GLY A 173 13.90 4.11 20.68
CA GLY A 173 13.73 2.66 20.79
C GLY A 173 12.33 2.23 21.23
N ASP A 174 11.32 3.09 21.05
CA ASP A 174 9.92 2.75 21.37
C ASP A 174 9.46 1.48 20.62
N ALA A 175 8.66 0.65 21.29
CA ALA A 175 8.03 -0.50 20.63
C ALA A 175 6.93 -0.03 19.66
N ILE A 176 6.76 -0.77 18.55
CA ILE A 176 5.58 -0.59 17.70
C ILE A 176 4.46 -1.46 18.27
N ALA A 177 3.45 -0.78 18.80
CA ALA A 177 2.23 -1.43 19.27
C ALA A 177 1.53 -2.18 18.14
N ALA A 178 0.89 -3.30 18.48
CA ALA A 178 0.04 -4.04 17.56
C ALA A 178 -1.10 -3.17 17.01
N GLY A 179 -1.62 -3.55 15.83
CA GLY A 179 -2.82 -2.92 15.27
C GLY A 179 -2.58 -1.71 14.37
N GLN A 180 -1.36 -1.49 13.85
CA GLN A 180 -1.08 -0.36 12.96
C GLN A 180 -1.93 -0.43 11.67
N GLY A 181 -1.97 -1.60 11.02
CA GLY A 181 -2.81 -1.83 9.85
C GLY A 181 -4.31 -1.66 10.12
N THR A 182 -4.81 -2.23 11.21
CA THR A 182 -6.20 -2.10 11.66
C THR A 182 -6.55 -0.64 11.94
N SER A 183 -5.67 0.11 12.60
CA SER A 183 -5.92 1.53 12.90
C SER A 183 -6.12 2.39 11.64
N LEU A 184 -5.35 2.13 10.59
CA LEU A 184 -5.41 2.87 9.33
C LEU A 184 -6.62 2.48 8.47
N THR A 185 -6.96 1.19 8.47
CA THR A 185 -8.09 0.66 7.69
C THR A 185 -9.43 0.97 8.35
N ASP A 186 -9.63 0.65 9.63
CA ASP A 186 -10.87 0.97 10.36
C ASP A 186 -11.08 2.49 10.43
N GLY A 187 -10.00 3.22 10.67
CA GLY A 187 -10.01 4.68 10.71
C GLY A 187 -10.49 5.33 9.41
N THR A 188 -10.36 4.63 8.27
CA THR A 188 -10.77 5.10 6.95
C THR A 188 -12.06 4.46 6.42
N LEU A 189 -12.81 3.78 7.32
CA LEU A 189 -14.00 2.98 6.97
C LEU A 189 -13.70 1.87 5.94
N GLY A 190 -12.45 1.42 5.90
CA GLY A 190 -12.00 0.29 5.11
C GLY A 190 -12.10 -1.03 5.87
N ILE A 191 -11.34 -2.03 5.43
CA ILE A 191 -11.36 -3.39 5.99
C ILE A 191 -9.93 -3.97 5.95
N VAL A 192 -9.52 -4.72 6.98
CA VAL A 192 -8.34 -5.62 6.90
C VAL A 192 -8.78 -7.04 6.56
N ALA A 193 -8.31 -7.57 5.43
CA ALA A 193 -8.37 -8.98 5.12
C ALA A 193 -7.16 -9.71 5.73
N LYS A 194 -7.39 -10.54 6.75
CA LYS A 194 -6.37 -11.38 7.39
C LYS A 194 -6.55 -12.82 6.90
N ARG A 195 -5.58 -13.34 6.15
CA ARG A 195 -5.59 -14.67 5.48
C ARG A 195 -6.56 -14.79 4.31
N ILE A 196 -6.09 -14.43 3.11
CA ILE A 196 -6.79 -14.77 1.87
C ILE A 196 -6.29 -16.14 1.38
N SER A 197 -7.06 -17.20 1.59
CA SER A 197 -6.91 -18.44 0.81
C SER A 197 -7.65 -18.25 -0.51
N TRP A 198 -6.92 -17.91 -1.56
CA TRP A 198 -7.49 -17.72 -2.90
C TRP A 198 -7.99 -19.05 -3.48
N THR A 199 -9.29 -19.32 -3.35
CA THR A 199 -9.96 -20.34 -4.17
C THR A 199 -10.82 -19.62 -5.20
N VAL A 200 -10.23 -19.32 -6.36
CA VAL A 200 -10.95 -18.65 -7.46
C VAL A 200 -11.88 -19.64 -8.17
N ARG A 201 -13.20 -19.44 -8.07
CA ARG A 201 -14.16 -20.06 -9.01
C ARG A 201 -14.21 -19.21 -10.28
N ARG A 202 -13.56 -19.68 -11.35
CA ARG A 202 -13.58 -19.03 -12.67
C ARG A 202 -15.00 -19.08 -13.27
N LYS A 203 -15.61 -17.92 -13.54
CA LYS A 203 -16.54 -17.77 -14.66
C LYS A 203 -15.89 -16.82 -15.66
N GLN A 204 -15.50 -17.35 -16.81
CA GLN A 204 -14.95 -16.59 -17.92
C GLN A 204 -16.09 -15.79 -18.58
N SER A 205 -15.98 -14.47 -18.57
CA SER A 205 -16.62 -13.60 -19.54
C SER A 205 -15.62 -12.49 -19.88
N ARG A 206 -14.96 -12.63 -21.04
CA ARG A 206 -13.96 -11.68 -21.52
C ARG A 206 -14.67 -10.44 -22.04
N PHE A 207 -14.35 -9.27 -21.51
CA PHE A 207 -14.71 -8.00 -22.13
C PHE A 207 -13.59 -6.98 -21.90
N CYS A 208 -12.57 -7.07 -22.74
CA CYS A 208 -11.57 -6.03 -22.95
C CYS A 208 -11.22 -6.01 -24.44
N HIS A 209 -12.17 -5.53 -25.24
CA HIS A 209 -11.89 -5.11 -26.61
C HIS A 209 -12.49 -3.74 -26.86
N ARG A 210 -11.61 -2.84 -27.30
CA ARG A 210 -11.78 -1.44 -27.74
C ARG A 210 -11.56 -0.39 -26.65
#